data_AF-W4B5A7-F1
#
_entry.id   AF-W4B5A7-F1
#
_cell.length_a   1.000
_cell.length_b   1.000
_cell.length_c   1.000
_cell.angle_alpha   90.00
_cell.angle_beta   90.00
_cell.angle_gamma   90.00
#
_symmetry.space_group_name_H-M   'P 1'
#
loop_
_entity.id
_entity.type
_entity.pdbx_description
1 polymer ?
#
loop_
_entity_poly.entity_id
_entity_poly.type
_entity_poly.pdbx_seq_one_letter_code
_entity_poly.pdbx_strand_id
1 'polypeptide(L)' 'MILAAASDASATFKTFDIFMILFTILILVGVVRLLMARQKNKFAIAFGLVSLFVFLYSDYAMITGWFNN' A
#
# COMPACT_ATOMS: atom_id res chain seq x y z
N MET A 1 18.61 14.46 -10.73
CA MET A 1 17.16 14.72 -10.62
C MET A 1 16.42 13.49 -10.05
N ILE A 2 16.93 12.90 -8.95
CA ILE A 2 16.39 11.66 -8.32
C ILE A 2 16.14 11.91 -6.81
N LEU A 3 15.72 13.12 -6.43
CA LEU A 3 15.36 13.42 -5.03
C LEU A 3 14.17 14.39 -4.90
N ALA A 4 13.63 14.88 -6.02
CA ALA A 4 12.59 15.91 -6.04
C ALA A 4 11.15 15.34 -6.12
N ALA A 5 10.99 14.03 -5.94
CA ALA A 5 9.69 13.41 -5.72
C ALA A 5 9.62 12.79 -4.31
N ALA A 6 10.41 13.33 -3.37
CA ALA A 6 10.08 13.21 -1.96
C ALA A 6 8.82 14.06 -1.74
N SER A 7 7.68 13.40 -1.99
CA SER A 7 6.34 13.71 -1.50
C SER A 7 6.29 14.96 -0.62
N ASP A 8 5.57 15.99 -1.07
CA ASP A 8 5.12 17.08 -0.21
C ASP A 8 4.50 16.50 1.06
N ALA A 9 5.33 16.36 2.10
CA ALA A 9 5.00 15.84 3.41
C ALA A 9 4.27 16.90 4.22
N SER A 10 3.44 17.71 3.56
CA SER A 10 2.47 18.53 4.26
C SER A 10 1.43 17.55 4.80
N ALA A 11 1.32 17.50 6.13
CA ALA A 11 0.42 16.65 6.92
C ALA A 11 -1.10 16.89 6.67
N THR A 12 -1.48 17.30 5.47
CA THR A 12 -2.86 17.56 5.06
C THR A 12 -3.30 16.44 4.14
N PHE A 13 -4.41 15.78 4.50
CA PHE A 13 -5.11 14.80 3.67
C PHE A 13 -5.17 15.24 2.20
N LYS A 14 -4.64 14.41 1.31
CA LYS A 14 -4.69 14.63 -0.14
C LYS A 14 -5.70 13.69 -0.78
N THR A 15 -6.31 14.10 -1.88
CA THR A 15 -7.16 13.21 -2.69
C THR A 15 -6.40 11.98 -3.20
N PHE A 16 -5.08 12.09 -3.40
CA PHE A 16 -4.22 10.97 -3.81
C PHE A 16 -4.16 9.86 -2.76
N ASP A 17 -4.30 10.20 -1.48
CA ASP A 17 -4.26 9.25 -0.36
C ASP A 17 -5.40 8.23 -0.43
N ILE A 18 -6.56 8.65 -0.95
CA ILE A 18 -7.71 7.77 -1.20
C ILE A 18 -7.32 6.69 -2.22
N PHE A 19 -6.59 7.06 -3.26
CA PHE A 19 -6.12 6.11 -4.28
C PHE A 19 -5.08 5.14 -3.70
N MET A 20 -4.19 5.58 -2.81
CA MET A 20 -3.25 4.70 -2.10
C MET A 20 -4.00 3.62 -1.31
N ILE A 21 -4.95 4.02 -0.46
CA ILE A 21 -5.72 3.09 0.38
C ILE A 21 -6.53 2.10 -0.51
N LEU A 22 -7.16 2.60 -1.58
CA LEU A 22 -7.85 1.73 -2.53
C LEU A 22 -6.91 0.71 -3.17
N PHE A 23 -5.67 1.10 -3.50
CA PHE A 23 -4.66 0.20 -4.04
C PHE A 23 -4.27 -0.88 -3.02
N THR A 24 -4.10 -0.52 -1.75
CA THR A 24 -3.84 -1.49 -0.66
C THR A 24 -4.97 -2.51 -0.55
N ILE A 25 -6.23 -2.07 -0.65
CA ILE A 25 -7.40 -2.95 -0.63
C ILE A 25 -7.38 -3.91 -1.85
N LEU A 26 -7.05 -3.42 -3.04
CA LEU A 26 -6.94 -4.26 -4.24
C LEU A 26 -5.85 -5.32 -4.10
N ILE A 27 -4.69 -4.95 -3.56
CA ILE A 27 -3.60 -5.91 -3.29
C ILE A 27 -4.05 -6.95 -2.28
N LEU A 28 -4.72 -6.53 -1.19
CA LEU A 28 -5.25 -7.43 -0.17
C LEU A 28 -6.22 -8.45 -0.79
N VAL A 29 -7.19 -7.99 -1.58
CA VAL A 29 -8.14 -8.86 -2.29
C VAL A 29 -7.41 -9.82 -3.24
N GLY A 30 -6.40 -9.34 -3.96
CA GLY A 30 -5.57 -10.15 -4.83
C GLY A 30 -4.82 -11.26 -4.09
N VAL A 31 -4.21 -10.93 -2.94
CA VAL A 31 -3.51 -11.88 -2.07
C VAL A 31 -4.48 -12.91 -1.50
N VAL A 32 -5.63 -12.48 -0.96
CA VAL A 32 -6.67 -13.39 -0.42
C VAL A 32 -7.18 -14.33 -1.51
N ARG A 33 -7.49 -13.81 -2.70
CA ARG A 33 -7.92 -14.62 -3.86
C ARG A 33 -6.86 -15.67 -4.22
N LEU A 34 -5.58 -15.29 -4.17
CA LEU A 34 -4.47 -16.19 -4.50
C LEU A 34 -4.23 -17.25 -3.42
N LEU A 35 -4.46 -16.92 -2.15
CA LEU A 35 -4.40 -17.87 -1.03
C LEU A 35 -5.55 -18.90 -1.08
N MET A 36 -6.74 -18.47 -1.52
CA MET A 36 -7.92 -19.34 -1.70
C MET A 36 -7.88 -20.16 -2.99
N ALA A 37 -6.96 -19.86 -3.92
CA ALA A 37 -6.84 -20.61 -5.16
C ALA A 37 -6.40 -22.06 -4.93
N ARG A 38 -7.03 -23.01 -5.64
CA ARG A 38 -6.68 -24.44 -5.59
C ARG A 38 -5.25 -24.72 -6.07
N GLN A 39 -4.77 -23.93 -7.05
CA GLN A 39 -3.41 -23.96 -7.57
C GLN A 39 -2.64 -22.77 -7.01
N LYS A 40 -1.77 -23.03 -6.04
CA LYS A 40 -1.03 -21.99 -5.32
C LYS A 40 0.25 -21.62 -6.06
N ASN A 41 0.32 -20.42 -6.61
CA ASN A 41 1.58 -19.85 -7.08
C ASN A 41 2.32 -19.21 -5.90
N LYS A 42 3.24 -19.96 -5.29
CA LYS A 42 4.01 -19.53 -4.11
C LYS A 42 4.78 -18.23 -4.35
N PHE A 43 5.28 -18.02 -5.57
CA PHE A 43 5.99 -16.79 -5.94
C PHE A 43 5.06 -15.58 -5.93
N ALA A 44 3.90 -15.70 -6.59
CA ALA A 44 2.93 -14.61 -6.63
C ALA A 44 2.32 -14.31 -5.24
N ILE A 45 2.16 -15.33 -4.38
CA ILE A 45 1.71 -15.14 -2.99
C ILE A 45 2.77 -14.37 -2.20
N ALA A 46 4.03 -14.78 -2.27
CA ALA A 46 5.12 -14.10 -1.58
C ALA A 46 5.28 -12.65 -2.06
N PHE A 47 5.25 -12.43 -3.38
CA PHE A 47 5.31 -11.08 -3.96
C PHE A 47 4.12 -10.22 -3.54
N GLY A 48 2.91 -10.77 -3.59
CA GLY A 48 1.70 -10.08 -3.15
C GLY A 48 1.73 -9.72 -1.66
N LEU A 49 2.22 -10.62 -0.80
CA LEU A 49 2.39 -10.35 0.63
C LEU A 49 3.43 -9.25 0.89
N VAL A 50 4.59 -9.29 0.23
CA VAL A 50 5.62 -8.23 0.37
C VAL A 50 5.07 -6.88 -0.09
N SER A 51 4.37 -6.84 -1.23
CA SER A 51 3.72 -5.63 -1.72
C SER A 51 2.69 -5.10 -0.72
N LEU A 52 1.85 -5.98 -0.16
CA LEU A 52 0.87 -5.62 0.86
C LEU A 52 1.54 -5.01 2.10
N PHE A 53 2.64 -5.57 2.58
CA PHE A 53 3.37 -5.03 3.72
C PHE A 53 3.95 -3.63 3.45
N VAL A 54 4.55 -3.42 2.28
CA VAL A 54 5.11 -2.11 1.90
C VAL A 54 4.01 -1.05 1.81
N PHE A 55 2.87 -1.38 1.19
CA PHE A 55 1.73 -0.48 1.09
C PHE A 55 1.09 -0.17 2.44
N LEU A 56 0.91 -1.17 3.31
CA LEU A 56 0.41 -0.94 4.68
C LEU A 56 1.35 -0.05 5.51
N TYR A 57 2.67 -0.21 5.34
CA TYR A 57 3.63 0.67 6.00
C TYR A 57 3.53 2.11 5.49
N SER A 58 3.39 2.28 4.17
CA SER A 58 3.16 3.60 3.55
C SER A 58 1.86 4.23 4.05
N ASP A 59 0.76 3.47 4.12
CA ASP A 59 -0.53 3.94 4.63
C ASP A 59 -0.43 4.35 6.11
N TYR A 60 0.31 3.59 6.92
CA TYR A 60 0.55 3.93 8.32
C TYR A 60 1.32 5.26 8.46
N ALA A 61 2.40 5.44 7.69
CA ALA A 61 3.18 6.68 7.70
C ALA A 61 2.34 7.89 7.25
N MET A 62 1.47 7.69 6.25
CA MET A 62 0.54 8.71 5.76
C MET A 62 -0.51 9.10 6.82
N ILE A 63 -1.18 8.10 7.42
CA ILE A 63 -2.23 8.32 8.43
C ILE A 63 -1.65 8.98 9.68
N THR A 64 -0.50 8.51 10.17
CA THR A 64 0.19 9.12 11.32
C THR A 64 0.63 10.55 11.01
N GLY A 65 1.04 10.83 9.78
CA GLY A 65 1.32 12.17 9.29
C GLY A 65 0.11 13.10 9.37
N TRP A 66 -1.11 12.64 9.07
CA TRP A 66 -2.33 13.46 9.18
C TRP A 66 -2.65 13.89 10.62
N PHE A 67 -2.40 13.01 11.59
CA PHE A 67 -2.73 13.23 12.99
C PHE A 67 -1.64 13.95 13.78
N ASN A 68 -0.40 14.00 13.29
CA ASN A 68 0.72 14.66 13.94
C ASN A 68 0.84 16.16 13.55
N ASN A 69 -0.28 16.80 13.22
CA ASN A 69 -0.42 18.24 13.00
C ASN A 69 -0.83 18.96 14.28
#